data_AF-A0A838ERY4-F1
#
_entry.id   AF-A0A838ERY4-F1
#
_cell.length_a   1.000
_cell.length_b   1.000
_cell.length_c   1.000
_cell.angle_alpha   90.00
_cell.angle_beta   90.00
_cell.angle_gamma   90.00
#
_symmetry.space_group_name_H-M   'P 1'
#
loop_
_entity.id
_entity.type
_entity.pdbx_description
1 polymer ?
#
loop_
_entity_poly.entity_id
_entity_poly.type
_entity_poly.pdbx_seq_one_letter_code
_entity_poly.pdbx_strand_id
1 'polypeptide(L)'
;MIIWSGIFLKQAGMSSKIATAIVNIFFIAEVARRFFGSRLARYMKTVSLLLLALSIMTLGSLLFWILPDIGLKVIGLFLTGLGVANLFPLILAVAMDLAPQRAHTASAHLTAGAGISILIAPLLLGKIADTIGIQQAYGLVLALLLITGLLILQANHLARKYMHKG
;
A
#
# COMPACT_ATOMS: atom_id res chain seq x y z
N MET A 1 -4.26 0.35 -8.62
CA MET A 1 -5.41 -0.24 -7.90
C MET A 1 -6.72 0.37 -8.37
N ILE A 2 -6.95 1.69 -8.24
CA ILE A 2 -8.23 2.35 -8.60
C ILE A 2 -8.60 2.25 -10.09
N ILE A 3 -7.64 2.48 -10.99
CA ILE A 3 -7.91 2.47 -12.45
C ILE A 3 -8.29 1.06 -12.94
N TRP A 4 -7.66 0.03 -12.35
CA TRP A 4 -7.76 -1.36 -12.78
C TRP A 4 -8.92 -2.12 -12.13
N SER A 5 -9.36 -1.71 -10.93
CA SER A 5 -10.49 -2.33 -10.24
C SER A 5 -11.80 -2.13 -11.00
N GLY A 6 -12.03 -0.94 -11.59
CA GLY A 6 -13.23 -0.68 -12.40
C GLY A 6 -13.31 -1.57 -13.64
N ILE A 7 -12.19 -1.80 -14.32
CA ILE A 7 -12.11 -2.67 -15.51
C ILE A 7 -12.30 -4.14 -15.12
N PHE A 8 -11.64 -4.59 -14.04
CA PHE A 8 -11.74 -5.95 -13.53
C PHE A 8 -13.16 -6.33 -13.11
N LEU A 9 -13.87 -5.43 -12.41
CA LEU A 9 -15.25 -5.65 -11.98
C LEU A 9 -16.22 -5.70 -13.18
N LYS A 10 -15.96 -4.89 -14.21
CA LYS A 10 -16.75 -4.91 -15.45
C LYS A 10 -16.55 -6.21 -16.24
N GLN A 11 -15.33 -6.74 -16.29
CA GLN A 11 -15.06 -8.06 -16.90
C GLN A 11 -15.67 -9.22 -16.10
N ALA A 12 -15.89 -9.04 -14.79
CA ALA A 12 -16.62 -10.00 -13.96
C ALA A 12 -18.16 -9.94 -14.11
N GLY A 13 -18.68 -9.18 -15.10
CA GLY A 13 -20.11 -9.10 -15.41
C GLY A 13 -20.91 -8.04 -14.65
N MET A 14 -20.27 -7.18 -13.86
CA MET A 14 -20.98 -6.10 -13.14
C MET A 14 -21.32 -4.91 -14.04
N SER A 15 -22.49 -4.32 -13.81
CA SER A 15 -22.88 -3.08 -14.48
C SER A 15 -21.92 -1.93 -14.12
N SER A 16 -21.73 -0.99 -15.06
CA SER A 16 -20.81 0.13 -14.89
C SER A 16 -21.14 0.99 -13.66
N LYS A 17 -22.43 1.05 -13.24
CA LYS A 17 -22.89 1.73 -12.02
C LYS A 17 -22.33 1.09 -10.74
N ILE A 18 -22.34 -0.25 -10.68
CA ILE A 18 -21.88 -1.00 -9.50
C ILE A 18 -20.35 -0.95 -9.39
N ALA A 19 -19.63 -1.04 -10.52
CA ALA A 19 -18.18 -0.90 -10.54
C ALA A 19 -17.72 0.48 -10.01
N THR A 20 -18.38 1.56 -10.42
CA THR A 20 -18.09 2.92 -9.91
C THR A 20 -18.42 3.06 -8.42
N ALA A 21 -19.54 2.47 -7.95
CA ALA A 21 -19.88 2.49 -6.53
C ALA A 21 -18.84 1.76 -5.67
N ILE A 22 -18.30 0.64 -6.14
CA ILE A 22 -17.23 -0.11 -5.46
C ILE A 22 -15.92 0.68 -5.43
N VAL A 23 -15.61 1.45 -6.47
CA VAL A 23 -14.46 2.37 -6.45
C VAL A 23 -14.65 3.48 -5.41
N ASN A 24 -15.88 3.98 -5.21
CA ASN A 24 -16.16 4.98 -4.17
C ASN A 24 -15.92 4.46 -2.74
N ILE A 25 -16.04 3.15 -2.51
CA ILE A 25 -15.69 2.53 -1.21
C ILE A 25 -14.19 2.72 -0.90
N PHE A 26 -13.32 2.72 -1.91
CA PHE A 26 -11.90 3.03 -1.73
C PHE A 26 -11.70 4.47 -1.21
N PHE A 27 -12.46 5.43 -1.73
CA PHE A 27 -12.41 6.81 -1.27
C PHE A 27 -12.99 6.98 0.14
N ILE A 28 -13.99 6.20 0.52
CA ILE A 28 -14.50 6.17 1.90
C ILE A 28 -13.44 5.60 2.85
N ALA A 29 -12.73 4.54 2.44
CA ALA A 29 -11.59 4.02 3.19
C ALA A 29 -10.49 5.10 3.36
N GLU A 30 -10.23 5.89 2.32
CA GLU A 30 -9.32 7.05 2.35
C GLU A 30 -9.74 8.15 3.35
N VAL A 31 -11.02 8.31 3.65
CA VAL A 31 -11.43 9.26 4.70
C VAL A 31 -11.31 8.62 6.08
N ALA A 32 -11.81 7.39 6.23
CA ALA A 32 -11.76 6.64 7.49
C ALA A 32 -10.33 6.48 8.00
N ARG A 33 -9.37 6.23 7.10
CA ARG A 33 -7.94 6.04 7.42
C ARG A 33 -7.34 7.18 8.26
N ARG A 34 -7.78 8.43 8.06
CA ARG A 34 -7.15 9.62 8.68
C ARG A 34 -7.49 9.69 10.16
N PHE A 35 -8.70 9.27 10.51
CA PHE A 35 -9.16 9.16 11.89
C PHE A 35 -8.48 8.00 12.62
N PHE A 36 -8.44 6.81 12.02
CA PHE A 36 -7.81 5.65 12.65
C PHE A 36 -6.28 5.81 12.72
N GLY A 37 -5.62 6.21 11.64
CA GLY A 37 -4.17 6.38 11.58
C GLY A 37 -3.64 7.40 12.58
N SER A 38 -4.25 8.59 12.66
CA SER A 38 -3.84 9.62 13.64
C SER A 38 -4.08 9.21 15.09
N ARG A 39 -5.13 8.41 15.34
CA ARG A 39 -5.45 7.92 16.69
C ARG A 39 -4.52 6.80 17.11
N LEU A 40 -4.26 5.81 16.25
CA LEU A 40 -3.32 4.72 16.53
C LEU A 40 -1.88 5.22 16.67
N ALA A 41 -1.49 6.25 15.92
CA ALA A 41 -0.16 6.87 16.02
C ALA A 41 0.16 7.43 17.42
N ARG A 42 -0.86 7.73 18.24
CA ARG A 42 -0.65 8.17 19.64
C ARG A 42 -0.32 7.05 20.61
N TYR A 43 -0.60 5.79 20.25
CA TYR A 43 -0.47 4.64 21.13
C TYR A 43 0.55 3.60 20.63
N MET A 44 1.05 3.75 19.40
CA MET A 44 1.97 2.79 18.77
C MET A 44 3.25 3.49 18.31
N LYS A 45 4.38 2.76 18.36
CA LYS A 45 5.63 3.21 17.72
C LYS A 45 5.43 3.32 16.21
N THR A 46 6.04 4.34 15.59
CA THR A 46 5.92 4.63 14.15
C THR A 46 6.18 3.40 13.27
N VAL A 47 7.25 2.64 13.57
CA VAL A 47 7.58 1.41 12.82
C VAL A 47 6.53 0.31 12.99
N SER A 48 5.98 0.13 14.20
CA SER A 48 4.93 -0.87 14.44
C SER A 48 3.64 -0.52 13.69
N LEU A 49 3.29 0.78 13.66
CA LEU A 49 2.13 1.25 12.91
C LEU A 49 2.32 1.10 11.39
N LEU A 50 3.54 1.34 10.89
CA LEU A 50 3.91 1.11 9.50
C LEU A 50 3.75 -0.37 9.11
N LEU A 51 4.26 -1.29 9.93
CA LEU A 51 4.12 -2.73 9.70
C LEU A 51 2.66 -3.20 9.78
N LEU A 52 1.86 -2.64 10.69
CA LEU A 52 0.42 -2.91 10.76
C LEU A 52 -0.30 -2.47 9.48
N ALA A 53 -0.05 -1.24 9.01
CA ALA A 53 -0.63 -0.72 7.77
C ALA A 53 -0.26 -1.58 6.55
N LEU A 54 1.02 -1.97 6.45
CA LEU A 54 1.51 -2.89 5.42
C LEU A 54 0.83 -4.27 5.49
N SER A 55 0.63 -4.79 6.70
CA SER A 55 -0.03 -6.08 6.90
C SER A 55 -1.49 -6.03 6.47
N ILE A 56 -2.23 -4.98 6.87
CA ILE A 56 -3.63 -4.75 6.45
C ILE A 56 -3.72 -4.62 4.93
N MET A 57 -2.82 -3.85 4.32
CA MET A 57 -2.79 -3.67 2.87
C MET A 57 -2.50 -4.99 2.13
N THR A 58 -1.55 -5.77 2.62
CA THR A 58 -1.16 -7.06 2.03
C THR A 58 -2.31 -8.05 2.12
N LEU A 59 -2.94 -8.17 3.29
CA LEU A 59 -4.12 -9.01 3.49
C LEU A 59 -5.29 -8.56 2.60
N GLY A 60 -5.58 -7.26 2.54
CA GLY A 60 -6.61 -6.71 1.67
C GLY A 60 -6.36 -7.03 0.20
N SER A 61 -5.12 -6.88 -0.25
CA SER A 61 -4.72 -7.18 -1.63
C SER A 61 -4.84 -8.68 -1.93
N LEU A 62 -4.54 -9.54 -0.96
CA LEU A 62 -4.66 -10.99 -1.08
C LEU A 62 -6.12 -11.42 -1.19
N LEU A 63 -6.99 -10.88 -0.34
CA LEU A 63 -8.43 -11.12 -0.39
C LEU A 63 -9.02 -10.67 -1.73
N PHE A 64 -8.63 -9.49 -2.22
CA PHE A 64 -9.06 -8.99 -3.51
C PHE A 64 -8.62 -9.88 -4.68
N TRP A 65 -7.41 -10.44 -4.59
CA TRP A 65 -6.79 -11.18 -5.69
C TRP A 65 -7.27 -12.63 -5.81
N ILE A 66 -7.29 -13.37 -4.71
CA ILE A 66 -7.47 -14.83 -4.72
C ILE A 66 -8.94 -15.22 -4.64
N LEU A 67 -9.75 -14.48 -3.88
CA LEU A 67 -11.08 -14.94 -3.54
C LEU A 67 -12.06 -14.73 -4.70
N PRO A 68 -12.88 -15.73 -5.04
CA PRO A 68 -13.88 -15.59 -6.11
C PRO A 68 -15.11 -14.78 -5.66
N ASP A 69 -15.41 -14.76 -4.37
CA ASP A 69 -16.57 -14.06 -3.80
C ASP A 69 -16.45 -12.54 -3.93
N ILE A 70 -17.51 -11.93 -4.46
CA ILE A 70 -17.58 -10.50 -4.73
C ILE A 70 -17.53 -9.68 -3.44
N GLY A 71 -18.23 -10.12 -2.38
CA GLY A 71 -18.25 -9.44 -1.09
C GLY A 71 -16.85 -9.36 -0.49
N LEU A 72 -16.12 -10.48 -0.50
CA LEU A 72 -14.74 -10.56 -0.02
C LEU A 72 -13.78 -9.73 -0.86
N LYS A 73 -13.99 -9.62 -2.18
CA LYS A 73 -13.21 -8.68 -3.02
C LYS A 73 -13.45 -7.23 -2.62
N VAL A 74 -14.69 -6.83 -2.35
CA VAL A 74 -15.01 -5.46 -1.90
C VAL A 74 -14.36 -5.18 -0.55
N ILE A 75 -14.42 -6.12 0.39
CA ILE A 75 -13.73 -6.03 1.69
C ILE A 75 -12.21 -5.92 1.48
N GLY A 76 -11.63 -6.75 0.61
CA GLY A 76 -10.22 -6.69 0.26
C GLY A 76 -9.80 -5.34 -0.32
N LEU A 77 -10.61 -4.77 -1.20
CA LEU A 77 -10.39 -3.44 -1.78
C LEU A 77 -10.44 -2.35 -0.70
N PHE A 78 -11.40 -2.42 0.22
CA PHE A 78 -11.53 -1.50 1.35
C PHE A 78 -10.29 -1.58 2.27
N LEU A 79 -9.87 -2.78 2.65
CA LEU A 79 -8.68 -3.01 3.48
C LEU A 79 -7.40 -2.52 2.79
N THR A 80 -7.28 -2.76 1.48
CA THR A 80 -6.16 -2.24 0.67
C THR A 80 -6.12 -0.72 0.72
N GLY A 81 -7.25 -0.03 0.53
CA GLY A 81 -7.34 1.43 0.65
C GLY A 81 -7.00 1.95 2.05
N LEU A 82 -7.41 1.21 3.08
CA LEU A 82 -7.14 1.55 4.48
C LEU A 82 -5.63 1.44 4.82
N GLY A 83 -4.90 0.54 4.16
CA GLY A 83 -3.46 0.36 4.36
C GLY A 83 -2.56 1.20 3.44
N VAL A 84 -3.00 1.59 2.23
CA VAL A 84 -2.26 2.50 1.31
C VAL A 84 -2.11 3.89 1.89
N ALA A 85 -3.14 4.30 2.59
CA ALA A 85 -3.10 5.37 3.55
C ALA A 85 -1.95 5.32 4.49
N ASN A 86 -1.51 6.43 5.05
CA ASN A 86 -0.50 6.40 6.09
C ASN A 86 0.87 5.81 5.66
N LEU A 87 1.01 5.01 4.60
CA LEU A 87 2.30 4.44 4.16
C LEU A 87 3.31 5.54 3.88
N PHE A 88 2.97 6.50 3.01
CA PHE A 88 3.89 7.57 2.68
C PHE A 88 4.33 8.39 3.92
N PRO A 89 3.42 8.96 4.74
CA PRO A 89 3.85 9.71 5.92
C PRO A 89 4.53 8.85 6.98
N LEU A 90 4.17 7.57 7.15
CA LEU A 90 4.82 6.67 8.10
C LEU A 90 6.22 6.24 7.62
N ILE A 91 6.39 5.94 6.33
CA ILE A 91 7.70 5.63 5.74
C ILE A 91 8.61 6.85 5.88
N LEU A 92 8.08 8.05 5.61
CA LEU A 92 8.84 9.29 5.78
C LEU A 92 9.26 9.50 7.23
N ALA A 93 8.33 9.36 8.18
CA ALA A 93 8.63 9.47 9.61
C ALA A 93 9.67 8.42 10.06
N VAL A 94 9.51 7.16 9.67
CA VAL A 94 10.48 6.09 9.98
C VAL A 94 11.84 6.39 9.36
N ALA A 95 11.91 6.84 8.10
CA ALA A 95 13.19 7.14 7.46
C ALA A 95 13.91 8.32 8.11
N MET A 96 13.17 9.35 8.53
CA MET A 96 13.73 10.48 9.26
C MET A 96 14.22 10.07 10.66
N ASP A 97 13.48 9.21 11.36
CA ASP A 97 13.89 8.66 12.67
C ASP A 97 15.14 7.76 12.55
N LEU A 98 15.24 6.98 11.48
CA LEU A 98 16.37 6.08 11.23
C LEU A 98 17.65 6.79 10.79
N ALA A 99 17.53 7.96 10.16
CA ALA A 99 18.68 8.75 9.70
C ALA A 99 18.53 10.25 10.05
N PRO A 100 18.55 10.63 11.34
CA PRO A 100 18.28 12.01 11.76
C PRO A 100 19.23 13.02 11.13
N GLN A 101 20.51 12.65 11.04
CA GLN A 101 21.59 13.46 10.44
C GLN A 101 21.44 13.68 8.92
N ARG A 102 20.59 12.89 8.26
CA ARG A 102 20.34 12.95 6.81
C ARG A 102 18.85 13.06 6.49
N ALA A 103 18.04 13.54 7.44
CA ALA A 103 16.58 13.57 7.32
C ALA A 103 16.10 14.33 6.07
N HIS A 104 16.71 15.47 5.75
CA HIS A 104 16.39 16.24 4.53
C HIS A 104 16.67 15.45 3.25
N THR A 105 17.81 14.77 3.18
CA THR A 105 18.21 13.95 2.02
C THR A 105 17.32 12.71 1.91
N ALA A 106 17.00 12.05 3.02
CA ALA A 106 16.06 10.92 3.05
C ALA A 106 14.67 11.33 2.55
N SER A 107 14.16 12.48 3.01
CA SER A 107 12.89 13.04 2.56
C SER A 107 12.88 13.37 1.06
N ALA A 108 13.95 13.99 0.56
CA ALA A 108 14.09 14.29 -0.87
C ALA A 108 14.09 13.02 -1.73
N HIS A 109 14.86 12.00 -1.35
CA HIS A 109 14.88 10.72 -2.07
C HIS A 109 13.54 9.99 -2.03
N LEU A 110 12.87 9.96 -0.88
CA LEU A 110 11.54 9.35 -0.76
C LEU A 110 10.50 10.05 -1.62
N THR A 111 10.50 11.38 -1.63
CA THR A 111 9.56 12.17 -2.43
C THR A 111 9.83 11.99 -3.92
N ALA A 112 11.09 12.03 -4.34
CA ALA A 112 11.49 11.79 -5.73
C ALA A 112 11.13 10.37 -6.18
N GLY A 113 11.45 9.36 -5.36
CA GLY A 113 11.12 7.96 -5.64
C GLY A 113 9.61 7.72 -5.71
N ALA A 114 8.83 8.34 -4.83
CA ALA A 114 7.37 8.28 -4.88
C ALA A 114 6.82 8.93 -6.17
N GLY A 115 7.33 10.11 -6.55
CA GLY A 115 6.95 10.78 -7.79
C GLY A 115 7.25 9.93 -9.04
N ILE A 116 8.46 9.37 -9.12
CA ILE A 116 8.86 8.46 -10.20
C ILE A 116 7.95 7.23 -10.23
N SER A 117 7.66 6.65 -9.06
CA SER A 117 6.78 5.48 -8.95
C SER A 117 5.36 5.79 -9.44
N ILE A 118 4.81 6.96 -9.11
CA ILE A 118 3.47 7.39 -9.56
C ILE A 118 3.39 7.47 -11.09
N LEU A 119 4.47 7.92 -11.75
CA LEU A 119 4.52 8.03 -13.20
C LEU A 119 4.77 6.69 -13.90
N ILE A 120 5.70 5.89 -13.37
CA ILE A 120 6.16 4.66 -14.03
C ILE A 120 5.26 3.46 -13.71
N ALA A 121 4.76 3.35 -12.47
CA ALA A 121 4.03 2.16 -12.04
C ALA A 121 2.77 1.88 -12.87
N PRO A 122 1.91 2.87 -13.23
CA PRO A 122 0.74 2.60 -14.06
C PRO A 122 1.10 2.07 -15.46
N LEU A 123 2.15 2.60 -16.07
CA LEU A 123 2.61 2.20 -17.41
C LEU A 123 3.18 0.78 -17.41
N LEU A 124 4.06 0.48 -16.45
CA LEU A 124 4.63 -0.87 -16.32
C LEU A 124 3.54 -1.90 -15.98
N LEU A 125 2.69 -1.59 -14.99
CA LEU A 125 1.62 -2.51 -14.59
C LEU A 125 0.60 -2.71 -15.70
N GLY A 126 0.29 -1.67 -16.49
CA GLY A 126 -0.59 -1.79 -17.65
C GLY A 126 0.01 -2.68 -18.74
N LYS A 127 1.26 -2.43 -19.14
CA LYS A 127 1.94 -3.27 -20.14
C LYS A 127 2.07 -4.73 -19.69
N ILE A 128 2.31 -4.97 -18.40
CA ILE A 128 2.32 -6.32 -17.83
C ILE A 128 0.91 -6.91 -17.88
N ALA A 129 -0.12 -6.17 -17.45
CA ALA A 129 -1.51 -6.63 -17.53
C ALA A 129 -1.96 -6.95 -18.96
N ASP A 130 -1.47 -6.23 -19.96
CA ASP A 130 -1.77 -6.49 -21.38
C ASP A 130 -1.12 -7.78 -21.90
N THR A 131 0.00 -8.22 -21.30
CA THR A 131 0.76 -9.40 -21.76
C THR A 131 0.38 -10.68 -21.02
N ILE A 132 0.21 -10.61 -19.69
CA ILE A 132 -0.08 -11.77 -18.84
C ILE A 132 -1.49 -11.73 -18.25
N GLY A 133 -2.29 -10.72 -18.59
CA GLY A 133 -3.63 -10.56 -18.06
C GLY A 133 -3.65 -9.86 -16.70
N ILE A 134 -4.75 -9.14 -16.48
CA ILE A 134 -4.96 -8.30 -15.30
C ILE A 134 -4.85 -9.08 -13.98
N GLN A 135 -5.33 -10.33 -13.95
CA GLN A 135 -5.34 -11.14 -12.73
C GLN A 135 -3.92 -11.51 -12.30
N GLN A 136 -3.01 -11.79 -13.24
CA GLN A 136 -1.63 -12.17 -12.91
C GLN A 136 -0.80 -10.95 -12.53
N ALA A 137 -1.09 -9.78 -13.11
CA ALA A 137 -0.48 -8.51 -12.73
C ALA A 137 -0.74 -8.11 -11.27
N TYR A 138 -1.85 -8.55 -10.66
CA TYR A 138 -2.10 -8.35 -9.22
C TYR A 138 -1.14 -9.16 -8.33
N GLY A 139 -0.62 -10.30 -8.80
CA GLY A 139 0.40 -11.07 -8.07
C GLY A 139 1.71 -10.30 -7.91
N LEU A 140 2.08 -9.50 -8.92
CA LEU A 140 3.25 -8.62 -8.86
C LEU A 140 3.10 -7.56 -7.76
N VAL A 141 1.90 -7.01 -7.59
CA VAL A 141 1.61 -6.02 -6.54
C VAL A 141 1.84 -6.66 -5.17
N LEU A 142 1.31 -7.86 -4.93
CA LEU A 142 1.54 -8.58 -3.67
C LEU A 142 3.02 -8.87 -3.41
N ALA A 143 3.77 -9.29 -4.44
CA ALA A 143 5.20 -9.51 -4.33
C ALA A 143 5.94 -8.23 -3.90
N LEU A 144 5.61 -7.08 -4.50
CA LEU A 144 6.19 -5.79 -4.13
C LEU A 144 5.86 -5.39 -2.69
N LEU A 145 4.64 -5.66 -2.21
CA LEU A 145 4.25 -5.38 -0.83
C LEU A 145 5.05 -6.23 0.17
N LEU A 146 5.22 -7.53 -0.11
CA LEU A 146 6.01 -8.43 0.72
C LEU A 146 7.48 -8.00 0.77
N ILE A 147 8.08 -7.68 -0.37
CA ILE A 147 9.47 -7.17 -0.45
C ILE A 147 9.61 -5.89 0.38
N THR A 148 8.66 -4.96 0.25
CA THR A 148 8.67 -3.70 1.02
C THR A 148 8.64 -3.97 2.53
N GLY A 149 7.78 -4.88 2.98
CA GLY A 149 7.72 -5.31 4.38
C GLY A 149 9.04 -5.89 4.88
N LEU A 150 9.67 -6.76 4.10
CA LEU A 150 10.98 -7.34 4.43
C LEU A 150 12.08 -6.29 4.55
N LEU A 151 12.14 -5.33 3.61
CA LEU A 151 13.12 -4.25 3.63
C LEU A 151 12.96 -3.37 4.87
N ILE A 152 11.73 -3.05 5.28
CA ILE A 152 11.45 -2.26 6.49
C ILE A 152 11.89 -3.03 7.74
N LEU A 153 11.62 -4.34 7.81
CA LEU A 153 12.05 -5.18 8.93
C LEU A 153 13.59 -5.24 9.03
N GLN A 154 14.28 -5.40 7.90
CA GLN A 154 15.75 -5.41 7.85
C GLN A 154 16.34 -4.07 8.28
N ALA A 155 15.81 -2.96 7.75
CA ALA A 155 16.26 -1.61 8.13
C ALA A 155 16.10 -1.36 9.63
N ASN A 156 14.95 -1.76 10.20
CA ASN A 156 14.68 -1.61 11.63
C ASN A 156 15.56 -2.53 12.51
N HIS A 157 15.89 -3.73 12.03
CA HIS A 157 16.81 -4.63 12.73
C HIS A 157 18.23 -4.05 12.77
N LEU A 158 18.73 -3.56 11.63
CA LEU A 158 20.06 -2.94 11.54
C LEU A 158 20.18 -1.70 12.42
N ALA A 159 19.19 -0.81 12.37
CA ALA A 159 19.20 0.41 13.18
C ALA A 159 19.29 0.15 14.69
N ARG A 160 18.54 -0.85 15.19
CA ARG A 160 18.62 -1.26 16.60
C ARG A 160 19.99 -1.85 16.97
N LYS A 161 20.60 -2.60 16.05
CA LYS A 161 21.93 -3.19 16.26
C LYS A 161 23.05 -2.14 16.38
N TYR A 162 22.97 -1.05 15.61
CA TYR A 162 23.97 0.03 15.65
C TYR A 162 23.77 1.00 16.82
N MET A 163 22.52 1.23 17.27
CA MET A 163 22.26 2.09 18.44
C MET A 163 22.67 1.48 19.78
N HIS A 164 22.83 0.15 19.89
CA HIS A 164 23.31 -0.51 21.12
C HIS A 164 24.83 -0.65 21.19
N LYS A 165 25.57 -0.20 20.16
CA LYS A 165 27.04 -0.34 20.09
C LYS A 165 27.81 0.98 20.22
N GLY A 166 27.13 2.12 20.33
CA GLY A 166 27.73 3.44 20.57
C GLY A 166 27.38 3.94 21.96
#